data_AF-Q87UD8-F1
#
_entry.id   AF-Q87UD8-F1
#
_cell.length_a   1.000
_cell.length_b   1.000
_cell.length_c   1.000
_cell.angle_alpha   90.00
_cell.angle_beta   90.00
_cell.angle_gamma   90.00
#
_symmetry.space_group_name_H-M   'P 1'
#
loop_
_entity.id
_entity.type
_entity.pdbx_description
1 polymer ?
#
loop_
_entity_poly.entity_id
_entity_poly.type
_entity_poly.pdbx_seq_one_letter_code
_entity_poly.pdbx_strand_id
1 'polypeptide(L)'
;MKGAGVDPVSTQSTEAVDMPSEPCLQDAHLGSHFRALDSFLFAHQALWRPKPFTHLHLPWEDTYPQLSHWLRHRTLAQAEAAHNHPQHLDAPFPFTQLAAEAVALSHVAELPAFPLAPVNARMNVDVPGRKWQQIEAFAAHLDMRDSTTHWLDWCAGKGHLGRRLTARGQSLTCLEHDPALIEAGLALSARQSIEARHVQQDVMADDAWRCLQAQHTPVALHACGDLHIQLMELASQTGCQHMAVAPCCYNRTRHDHYQPLSSEGKASGLKLSRDELGLPLSETVTAGARVRRQRDTSMARRLGFDLLQRNLRGIDDYLPTPSLPTSWLDAPYADYCCHLAKLKSLPAPGKQDWAALEAAGWERLAHVRNLELVRNLFRRALEVWLVLDRAMYVQEQGYRVSVGTFCESQLTPRNLLILARKT
;
A
#
# COMPACT_ATOMS: atom_id res chain seq x y z
N MET A 1 -39.37 64.48 9.53
CA MET A 1 -39.44 63.98 10.93
C MET A 1 -39.23 62.48 10.90
N LYS A 2 -38.18 62.01 11.61
CA LYS A 2 -38.01 60.70 12.29
C LYS A 2 -38.36 59.44 11.46
N GLY A 3 -37.40 58.64 11.01
CA GLY A 3 -36.53 57.72 11.79
C GLY A 3 -36.79 56.30 11.23
N ALA A 4 -35.93 55.30 11.27
CA ALA A 4 -34.65 55.05 11.89
C ALA A 4 -33.89 54.01 11.02
N GLY A 5 -32.56 54.02 11.10
CA GLY A 5 -31.68 53.13 10.34
C GLY A 5 -31.75 51.67 10.78
N VAL A 6 -31.37 50.79 9.86
CA VAL A 6 -31.04 49.40 10.12
C VAL A 6 -29.68 49.16 9.48
N ASP A 7 -28.66 49.07 10.33
CA ASP A 7 -27.31 48.65 9.97
C ASP A 7 -27.33 47.16 9.58
N PRO A 8 -26.67 46.74 8.49
CA PRO A 8 -26.44 45.33 8.25
C PRO A 8 -25.36 44.81 9.19
N VAL A 9 -25.76 43.84 10.01
CA VAL A 9 -24.96 43.02 10.90
C VAL A 9 -23.60 42.68 10.28
N SER A 10 -22.53 43.07 10.98
CA SER A 10 -21.18 42.61 10.69
C SER A 10 -21.12 41.09 10.89
N THR A 11 -20.94 40.34 9.81
CA THR A 11 -20.48 38.96 9.88
C THR A 11 -19.08 38.97 10.47
N GLN A 12 -18.98 38.67 11.76
CA GLN A 12 -17.73 38.29 12.38
C GLN A 12 -17.22 37.05 11.65
N SER A 13 -16.20 37.26 10.82
CA SER A 13 -15.29 36.23 10.37
C SER A 13 -14.71 35.55 11.60
N THR A 14 -15.20 34.35 11.90
CA THR A 14 -14.48 33.38 12.73
C THR A 14 -13.12 33.19 12.11
N GLU A 15 -12.12 33.84 12.69
CA GLU A 15 -10.72 33.53 12.48
C GLU A 15 -10.58 32.03 12.77
N ALA A 16 -10.37 31.25 11.71
CA ALA A 16 -9.87 29.90 11.84
C ALA A 16 -8.51 30.03 12.52
N VAL A 17 -8.47 29.67 13.79
CA VAL A 17 -7.24 29.52 14.55
C VAL A 17 -6.41 28.50 13.77
N ASP A 18 -5.35 28.99 13.14
CA ASP A 18 -4.35 28.20 12.44
C ASP A 18 -3.61 27.38 13.51
N MET A 19 -4.19 26.23 13.85
CA MET A 19 -3.52 25.22 14.65
C MET A 19 -2.25 24.85 13.91
N PRO A 20 -1.04 24.99 14.51
CA PRO A 20 0.17 24.58 13.85
C PRO A 20 0.03 23.12 13.44
N SER A 21 0.06 22.88 12.12
CA SER A 21 0.03 21.53 11.57
C SER A 21 1.16 20.74 12.19
N GLU A 22 0.86 19.53 12.67
CA GLU A 22 1.88 18.64 13.22
C GLU A 22 2.98 18.44 12.16
N PRO A 23 4.26 18.57 12.53
CA PRO A 23 5.33 18.44 11.56
C PRO A 23 5.44 17.00 11.06
N CYS A 24 5.72 16.84 9.77
CA CYS A 24 6.12 15.55 9.20
C CYS A 24 7.33 14.95 9.93
N LEU A 25 7.54 13.63 9.79
CA LEU A 25 8.66 12.96 10.46
C LEU A 25 9.99 13.36 9.82
N GLN A 26 10.87 13.91 10.63
CA GLN A 26 12.23 14.32 10.23
C GLN A 26 13.28 13.46 10.93
N ASP A 27 14.53 13.52 10.45
CA ASP A 27 15.73 12.85 10.96
C ASP A 27 15.75 12.55 12.46
N ALA A 28 15.48 13.55 13.30
CA ALA A 28 15.58 13.44 14.76
C ALA A 28 14.55 12.47 15.39
N HIS A 29 13.47 12.17 14.67
CA HIS A 29 12.34 11.39 15.18
C HIS A 29 12.21 10.01 14.53
N LEU A 30 12.89 9.75 13.39
CA LEU A 30 12.77 8.50 12.64
C LEU A 30 13.08 7.27 13.52
N GLY A 31 14.23 7.27 14.21
CA GLY A 31 14.65 6.13 15.03
C GLY A 31 13.74 5.88 16.25
N SER A 32 13.33 6.94 16.98
CA SER A 32 12.42 6.76 18.11
C SER A 32 11.07 6.23 17.69
N HIS A 33 10.55 6.71 16.56
CA HIS A 33 9.26 6.26 16.02
C HIS A 33 9.36 4.82 15.52
N PHE A 34 10.43 4.49 14.80
CA PHE A 34 10.71 3.13 14.36
C PHE A 34 10.74 2.14 15.52
N ARG A 35 11.48 2.44 16.60
CA ARG A 35 11.57 1.56 17.78
C ARG A 35 10.22 1.37 18.49
N ALA A 36 9.39 2.40 18.55
CA ALA A 36 8.06 2.29 19.14
C ALA A 36 7.16 1.36 18.30
N LEU A 37 7.17 1.52 16.98
CA LEU A 37 6.46 0.63 16.05
C LEU A 37 7.00 -0.80 16.12
N ASP A 38 8.32 -0.96 16.16
CA ASP A 38 8.99 -2.26 16.25
C ASP A 38 8.54 -3.02 17.50
N SER A 39 8.56 -2.35 18.65
CA SER A 39 8.13 -2.91 19.93
C SER A 39 6.65 -3.32 19.90
N PHE A 40 5.77 -2.45 19.38
CA PHE A 40 4.34 -2.71 19.26
C PHE A 40 4.05 -3.90 18.33
N LEU A 41 4.63 -3.90 17.13
CA LEU A 41 4.45 -4.98 16.15
C LEU A 41 4.97 -6.30 16.70
N PHE A 42 6.15 -6.31 17.33
CA PHE A 42 6.75 -7.50 17.92
C PHE A 42 5.91 -8.05 19.08
N ALA A 43 5.48 -7.19 20.01
CA ALA A 43 4.69 -7.58 21.18
C ALA A 43 3.35 -8.23 20.80
N HIS A 44 2.72 -7.75 19.72
CA HIS A 44 1.40 -8.20 19.30
C HIS A 44 1.39 -9.16 18.10
N GLN A 45 2.55 -9.72 17.73
CA GLN A 45 2.66 -10.58 16.54
C GLN A 45 1.79 -11.83 16.54
N ALA A 46 1.45 -12.36 17.72
CA ALA A 46 0.50 -13.46 17.85
C ALA A 46 -0.92 -13.11 17.36
N LEU A 47 -1.29 -11.82 17.32
CA LEU A 47 -2.60 -11.36 16.87
C LEU A 47 -2.65 -11.15 15.35
N TRP A 48 -1.62 -10.53 14.77
CA TRP A 48 -1.66 -10.10 13.37
C TRP A 48 -1.05 -11.09 12.38
N ARG A 49 -0.13 -11.97 12.80
CA ARG A 49 0.46 -13.00 11.91
C ARG A 49 -0.53 -14.10 11.48
N PRO A 50 -1.31 -14.73 12.39
CA PRO A 50 -2.15 -15.90 12.04
C PRO A 50 -3.30 -15.54 11.09
N LYS A 51 -3.43 -16.26 9.96
CA LYS A 51 -4.36 -15.93 8.86
C LYS A 51 -5.72 -16.61 9.02
N PRO A 52 -6.82 -15.86 9.19
CA PRO A 52 -8.15 -16.46 9.29
C PRO A 52 -8.52 -17.32 8.07
N PHE A 53 -8.01 -16.98 6.88
CA PHE A 53 -8.26 -17.74 5.66
C PHE A 53 -7.70 -19.17 5.71
N THR A 54 -6.59 -19.41 6.42
CA THR A 54 -5.89 -20.71 6.41
C THR A 54 -6.10 -21.51 7.71
N HIS A 55 -6.51 -20.86 8.79
CA HIS A 55 -6.78 -21.50 10.08
C HIS A 55 -8.29 -21.64 10.32
N LEU A 56 -8.76 -22.80 10.80
CA LEU A 56 -10.15 -22.92 11.28
C LEU A 56 -10.36 -22.13 12.58
N HIS A 57 -9.35 -22.17 13.44
CA HIS A 57 -9.26 -21.51 14.74
C HIS A 57 -7.89 -20.85 14.90
N LEU A 58 -7.85 -19.58 15.28
CA LEU A 58 -6.62 -18.82 15.46
C LEU A 58 -6.17 -18.93 16.93
N PRO A 59 -4.87 -19.05 17.21
CA PRO A 59 -4.38 -19.24 18.58
C PRO A 59 -4.80 -18.14 19.58
N TRP A 60 -4.95 -16.89 19.11
CA TRP A 60 -5.35 -15.80 19.99
C TRP A 60 -6.81 -15.85 20.44
N GLU A 61 -7.65 -16.66 19.78
CA GLU A 61 -9.07 -16.78 20.12
C GLU A 61 -9.26 -17.41 21.51
N ASP A 62 -8.36 -18.32 21.92
CA ASP A 62 -8.37 -18.91 23.26
C ASP A 62 -7.95 -17.90 24.33
N THR A 63 -7.07 -16.95 23.98
CA THR A 63 -6.65 -15.85 24.85
C THR A 63 -7.75 -14.80 25.01
N TYR A 64 -8.52 -14.53 23.94
CA TYR A 64 -9.55 -13.49 23.89
C TYR A 64 -10.91 -14.06 23.41
N PRO A 65 -11.54 -14.96 24.18
CA PRO A 65 -12.74 -15.68 23.75
C PRO A 65 -13.94 -14.75 23.53
N GLN A 66 -14.07 -13.69 24.32
CA GLN A 66 -15.15 -12.71 24.16
C GLN A 66 -15.03 -11.97 22.82
N LEU A 67 -13.81 -11.58 22.42
CA LEU A 67 -13.57 -10.92 21.14
C LEU A 67 -13.78 -11.90 19.97
N SER A 68 -13.25 -13.12 20.06
CA SER A 68 -13.46 -14.16 19.05
C SER A 68 -14.95 -14.41 18.82
N HIS A 69 -15.70 -14.69 19.90
CA HIS A 69 -17.14 -14.94 19.84
C HIS A 69 -17.86 -13.76 19.17
N TRP A 70 -17.57 -12.54 19.60
CA TRP A 70 -18.19 -11.35 19.04
C TRP A 70 -17.88 -11.16 17.55
N LEU A 71 -16.64 -11.38 17.12
CA LEU A 71 -16.24 -11.28 15.70
C LEU A 71 -16.91 -12.35 14.85
N ARG A 72 -17.00 -13.59 15.32
CA ARG A 72 -17.61 -14.71 14.58
C ARG A 72 -19.12 -14.54 14.39
N HIS A 73 -19.81 -13.90 15.33
CA HIS A 73 -21.26 -13.67 15.23
C HIS A 73 -21.65 -12.47 14.34
N ARG A 74 -20.68 -11.77 13.76
CA ARG A 74 -20.93 -10.68 12.83
C ARG A 74 -21.15 -11.20 11.41
N THR A 75 -22.01 -10.51 10.69
CA THR A 75 -22.28 -10.78 9.27
C THR A 75 -21.11 -10.37 8.38
N LEU A 76 -21.08 -10.90 7.15
CA LEU A 76 -20.12 -10.48 6.12
C LEU A 76 -20.25 -8.98 5.82
N ALA A 77 -21.48 -8.45 5.67
CA ALA A 77 -21.72 -7.04 5.38
C ALA A 77 -21.18 -6.11 6.48
N GLN A 78 -21.31 -6.50 7.76
CA GLN A 78 -20.72 -5.76 8.88
C GLN A 78 -19.18 -5.78 8.85
N ALA A 79 -18.56 -6.86 8.38
CA ALA A 79 -17.11 -6.91 8.20
C ALA A 79 -16.65 -5.98 7.08
N GLU A 80 -17.35 -5.99 5.94
CA GLU A 80 -17.02 -5.16 4.78
C GLU A 80 -17.15 -3.67 5.10
N ALA A 81 -18.18 -3.27 5.85
CA ALA A 81 -18.37 -1.88 6.27
C ALA A 81 -17.23 -1.38 7.16
N ALA A 82 -16.66 -2.26 7.99
CA ALA A 82 -15.56 -1.92 8.90
C ALA A 82 -14.16 -2.10 8.27
N HIS A 83 -14.02 -2.79 7.13
CA HIS A 83 -12.74 -3.23 6.56
C HIS A 83 -11.69 -2.13 6.44
N ASN A 84 -12.08 -0.95 5.95
CA ASN A 84 -11.15 0.17 5.76
C ASN A 84 -10.96 1.03 7.02
N HIS A 85 -11.89 0.97 7.98
CA HIS A 85 -11.81 1.75 9.21
C HIS A 85 -12.06 0.87 10.45
N PRO A 86 -11.28 -0.22 10.65
CA PRO A 86 -11.49 -1.13 11.77
C PRO A 86 -11.31 -0.42 13.11
N GLN A 87 -10.53 0.66 13.17
CA GLN A 87 -10.27 1.41 14.39
C GLN A 87 -11.50 2.11 14.98
N HIS A 88 -12.56 2.32 14.20
CA HIS A 88 -13.81 2.92 14.68
C HIS A 88 -14.78 1.88 15.26
N LEU A 89 -14.37 0.62 15.30
CA LEU A 89 -15.20 -0.47 15.75
C LEU A 89 -15.19 -0.56 17.27
N ASP A 90 -16.38 -0.45 17.88
CA ASP A 90 -16.57 -0.72 19.30
C ASP A 90 -16.63 -2.25 19.51
N ALA A 91 -15.47 -2.84 19.74
CA ALA A 91 -15.27 -4.28 19.89
C ALA A 91 -14.69 -4.62 21.26
N PRO A 92 -14.95 -5.84 21.80
CA PRO A 92 -14.45 -6.24 23.10
C PRO A 92 -12.92 -6.15 23.23
N PHE A 93 -12.45 -6.07 24.47
CA PHE A 93 -11.03 -6.11 24.79
C PHE A 93 -10.33 -7.30 24.12
N PRO A 94 -9.12 -7.12 23.56
CA PRO A 94 -8.27 -5.92 23.58
C PRO A 94 -8.45 -4.97 22.39
N PHE A 95 -9.48 -5.15 21.56
CA PHE A 95 -9.55 -4.55 20.22
C PHE A 95 -9.46 -3.02 20.24
N THR A 96 -10.30 -2.33 21.02
CA THR A 96 -10.34 -0.86 21.05
C THR A 96 -9.03 -0.24 21.54
N GLN A 97 -8.37 -0.87 22.52
CA GLN A 97 -7.06 -0.40 23.02
C GLN A 97 -5.99 -0.55 21.94
N LEU A 98 -5.92 -1.71 21.30
CA LEU A 98 -4.98 -1.96 20.21
C LEU A 98 -5.22 -1.03 19.02
N ALA A 99 -6.49 -0.73 18.72
CA ALA A 99 -6.84 0.22 17.67
C ALA A 99 -6.33 1.62 17.98
N ALA A 100 -6.53 2.11 19.21
CA ALA A 100 -6.06 3.43 19.64
C ALA A 100 -4.53 3.54 19.58
N GLU A 101 -3.82 2.53 20.10
CA GLU A 101 -2.36 2.48 20.07
C GLU A 101 -1.81 2.37 18.65
N ALA A 102 -2.40 1.51 17.81
CA ALA A 102 -2.01 1.40 16.41
C ALA A 102 -2.21 2.72 15.66
N VAL A 103 -3.32 3.43 15.87
CA VAL A 103 -3.58 4.74 15.25
C VAL A 103 -2.54 5.77 15.69
N ALA A 104 -2.26 5.86 16.99
CA ALA A 104 -1.29 6.81 17.54
C ALA A 104 0.12 6.56 16.98
N LEU A 105 0.58 5.31 16.99
CA LEU A 105 1.90 4.93 16.47
C LEU A 105 1.99 5.02 14.95
N SER A 106 0.87 4.91 14.24
CA SER A 106 0.83 4.97 12.78
C SER A 106 0.61 6.36 12.22
N HIS A 107 0.40 7.35 13.08
CA HIS A 107 0.15 8.71 12.66
C HIS A 107 1.40 9.30 12.01
N VAL A 108 1.23 9.83 10.80
CA VAL A 108 2.27 10.53 10.06
C VAL A 108 1.58 11.71 9.39
N ALA A 109 2.03 12.92 9.71
CA ALA A 109 1.47 14.15 9.15
C ALA A 109 1.73 14.26 7.64
N GLU A 110 0.93 15.09 6.98
CA GLU A 110 1.11 15.43 5.57
C GLU A 110 2.40 16.23 5.36
N LEU A 111 3.09 15.97 4.25
CA LEU A 111 4.22 16.78 3.83
C LEU A 111 3.74 18.19 3.44
N PRO A 112 4.58 19.22 3.56
CA PRO A 112 4.27 20.53 2.99
C PRO A 112 3.89 20.41 1.51
N ALA A 113 2.79 21.04 1.12
CA ALA A 113 2.34 21.07 -0.27
C ALA A 113 2.68 22.42 -0.90
N PHE A 114 3.11 22.39 -2.15
CA PHE A 114 3.51 23.56 -2.92
C PHE A 114 2.62 23.69 -4.15
N PRO A 115 2.13 24.91 -4.46
CA PRO A 115 1.30 25.14 -5.64
C PRO A 115 1.97 24.60 -6.90
N LEU A 116 1.18 23.90 -7.72
CA LEU A 116 1.63 23.44 -9.02
C LEU A 116 1.08 24.35 -10.12
N ALA A 117 1.91 24.63 -11.12
CA ALA A 117 1.44 25.29 -12.32
C ALA A 117 0.32 24.47 -12.98
N PRO A 118 -0.78 25.12 -13.43
CA PRO A 118 -1.85 24.45 -14.13
C PRO A 118 -1.35 23.72 -15.36
N VAL A 119 -1.87 22.53 -15.55
CA VAL A 119 -1.42 21.62 -16.59
C VAL A 119 -2.30 21.83 -17.82
N ASN A 120 -1.71 21.98 -19.01
CA ASN A 120 -2.48 21.94 -20.25
C ASN A 120 -3.25 20.61 -20.33
N ALA A 121 -4.51 20.65 -20.75
CA ALA A 121 -5.40 19.47 -20.86
C ALA A 121 -4.84 18.35 -21.75
N ARG A 122 -3.75 18.58 -22.49
CA ARG A 122 -3.04 17.56 -23.28
C ARG A 122 -2.10 16.67 -22.45
N MET A 123 -1.84 17.00 -21.18
CA MET A 123 -0.90 16.23 -20.34
C MET A 123 -1.52 15.04 -19.62
N ASN A 124 -2.85 15.05 -19.41
CA ASN A 124 -3.58 13.94 -18.79
C ASN A 124 -4.15 12.93 -19.82
N VAL A 125 -3.90 13.15 -21.11
CA VAL A 125 -4.32 12.24 -22.19
C VAL A 125 -3.74 10.84 -21.93
N ASP A 126 -4.58 9.83 -22.06
CA ASP A 126 -4.28 8.41 -21.82
C ASP A 126 -3.86 8.05 -20.37
N VAL A 127 -4.17 8.89 -19.39
CA VAL A 127 -3.98 8.60 -17.95
C VAL A 127 -5.33 8.36 -17.27
N PRO A 128 -5.56 7.20 -16.64
CA PRO A 128 -6.72 7.02 -15.78
C PRO A 128 -6.78 8.10 -14.69
N GLY A 129 -7.95 8.71 -14.46
CA GLY A 129 -8.08 9.90 -13.59
C GLY A 129 -7.45 9.74 -12.20
N ARG A 130 -7.60 8.56 -11.56
CA ARG A 130 -6.95 8.26 -10.28
C ARG A 130 -5.42 8.28 -10.36
N LYS A 131 -4.83 7.72 -11.42
CA LYS A 131 -3.37 7.74 -11.62
C LYS A 131 -2.88 9.18 -11.79
N TRP A 132 -3.64 10.01 -12.49
CA TRP A 132 -3.32 11.43 -12.65
C TRP A 132 -3.37 12.18 -11.31
N GLN A 133 -4.42 11.97 -10.52
CA GLN A 133 -4.55 12.57 -9.18
C GLN A 133 -3.38 12.19 -8.27
N GLN A 134 -2.88 10.94 -8.33
CA GLN A 134 -1.70 10.54 -7.56
C GLN A 134 -0.43 11.23 -8.03
N ILE A 135 -0.28 11.44 -9.33
CA ILE A 135 0.84 12.18 -9.91
C ILE A 135 0.80 13.65 -9.48
N GLU A 136 -0.36 14.32 -9.53
CA GLU A 136 -0.52 15.70 -9.05
C GLU A 136 -0.18 15.80 -7.57
N ALA A 137 -0.73 14.89 -6.75
CA ALA A 137 -0.50 14.91 -5.31
C ALA A 137 0.98 14.69 -4.99
N PHE A 138 1.61 13.66 -5.55
CA PHE A 138 3.06 13.44 -5.41
C PHE A 138 3.88 14.65 -5.85
N ALA A 139 3.56 15.21 -7.03
CA ALA A 139 4.27 16.35 -7.56
C ALA A 139 4.18 17.56 -6.65
N ALA A 140 3.03 17.80 -5.99
CA ALA A 140 2.77 18.97 -5.15
C ALA A 140 3.74 19.06 -3.96
N HIS A 141 4.21 17.94 -3.44
CA HIS A 141 5.11 17.90 -2.26
C HIS A 141 6.61 18.03 -2.59
N LEU A 142 6.97 18.21 -3.87
CA LEU A 142 8.37 18.39 -4.26
C LEU A 142 8.75 19.88 -4.23
N ASP A 143 9.44 20.33 -3.19
CA ASP A 143 9.92 21.72 -3.05
C ASP A 143 11.12 22.04 -3.96
N MET A 144 11.86 21.01 -4.39
CA MET A 144 13.06 21.15 -5.22
C MET A 144 12.78 21.34 -6.72
N ARG A 145 11.52 21.58 -7.11
CA ARG A 145 11.15 21.59 -8.54
C ARG A 145 11.85 22.69 -9.32
N ASP A 146 11.99 23.87 -8.76
CA ASP A 146 12.59 25.02 -9.46
C ASP A 146 14.12 24.96 -9.49
N SER A 147 14.73 24.25 -8.54
CA SER A 147 16.19 24.07 -8.46
C SER A 147 16.68 22.81 -9.19
N THR A 148 15.79 21.89 -9.55
CA THR A 148 16.14 20.66 -10.27
C THR A 148 16.46 20.97 -11.73
N THR A 149 17.63 20.54 -12.20
CA THR A 149 18.02 20.67 -13.62
C THR A 149 17.66 19.43 -14.43
N HIS A 150 17.66 18.25 -13.80
CA HIS A 150 17.48 16.97 -14.51
C HIS A 150 16.68 15.98 -13.66
N TRP A 151 15.46 15.65 -14.12
CA TRP A 151 14.61 14.63 -13.49
C TRP A 151 14.94 13.23 -13.99
N LEU A 152 14.93 12.25 -13.09
CA LEU A 152 14.99 10.83 -13.46
C LEU A 152 13.72 10.12 -12.98
N ASP A 153 12.84 9.74 -13.90
CA ASP A 153 11.61 8.98 -13.62
C ASP A 153 11.95 7.49 -13.63
N TRP A 154 11.89 6.85 -12.45
CA TRP A 154 12.26 5.45 -12.25
C TRP A 154 11.04 4.54 -12.34
N CYS A 155 11.13 3.48 -13.15
CA CYS A 155 9.97 2.67 -13.57
C CYS A 155 8.89 3.56 -14.21
N ALA A 156 9.32 4.37 -15.18
CA ALA A 156 8.55 5.49 -15.71
C ALA A 156 7.24 5.07 -16.40
N GLY A 157 7.14 3.84 -16.90
CA GLY A 157 6.14 3.45 -17.88
C GLY A 157 6.18 4.40 -19.06
N LYS A 158 5.07 5.11 -19.29
CA LYS A 158 5.00 6.16 -20.32
C LYS A 158 5.63 7.48 -19.89
N GLY A 159 6.22 7.63 -18.70
CA GLY A 159 6.85 8.88 -18.23
C GLY A 159 5.89 10.00 -17.82
N HIS A 160 4.70 9.68 -17.30
CA HIS A 160 3.72 10.72 -16.92
C HIS A 160 4.16 11.54 -15.71
N LEU A 161 4.82 10.92 -14.72
CA LEU A 161 5.31 11.64 -13.55
C LEU A 161 6.44 12.58 -13.94
N GLY A 162 7.48 12.06 -14.60
CA GLY A 162 8.62 12.85 -15.05
C GLY A 162 8.19 14.05 -15.91
N ARG A 163 7.32 13.84 -16.90
CA ARG A 163 6.80 14.95 -17.71
C ARG A 163 6.00 15.97 -16.92
N ARG A 164 5.26 15.54 -15.90
CA ARG A 164 4.50 16.45 -15.04
C ARG A 164 5.42 17.35 -14.21
N LEU A 165 6.58 16.84 -13.81
CA LEU A 165 7.57 17.55 -13.01
C LEU A 165 8.48 18.46 -13.84
N THR A 166 8.71 18.12 -15.11
CA THR A 166 9.69 18.79 -15.96
C THR A 166 9.18 20.14 -16.46
N ALA A 167 9.81 21.21 -16.00
CA ALA A 167 9.57 22.57 -16.48
C ALA A 167 10.44 22.91 -17.71
N ARG A 168 10.19 24.07 -18.32
CA ARG A 168 11.00 24.54 -19.46
C ARG A 168 12.45 24.80 -19.02
N GLY A 169 13.42 24.28 -19.77
CA GLY A 169 14.84 24.41 -19.46
C GLY A 169 15.37 23.31 -18.53
N GLN A 170 14.53 22.36 -18.13
CA GLN A 170 14.93 21.14 -17.42
C GLN A 170 14.93 19.95 -18.38
N SER A 171 15.76 18.95 -18.06
CA SER A 171 15.83 17.70 -18.81
C SER A 171 15.15 16.57 -18.03
N LEU A 172 14.67 15.56 -18.76
CA LEU A 172 14.04 14.37 -18.21
C LEU A 172 14.73 13.10 -18.73
N THR A 173 14.97 12.13 -17.86
CA THR A 173 15.31 10.75 -18.23
C THR A 173 14.30 9.78 -17.63
N CYS A 174 13.66 8.99 -18.48
CA CYS A 174 12.72 7.95 -18.10
C CYS A 174 13.40 6.58 -18.24
N LEU A 175 13.44 5.79 -17.17
CA LEU A 175 13.90 4.39 -17.24
C LEU A 175 12.70 3.46 -17.21
N GLU A 176 12.59 2.60 -18.22
CA GLU A 176 11.49 1.65 -18.39
C GLU A 176 12.01 0.38 -19.09
N HIS A 177 11.44 -0.79 -18.81
CA HIS A 177 11.83 -2.05 -19.44
C HIS A 177 10.97 -2.39 -20.66
N ASP A 178 9.68 -2.05 -20.64
CA ASP A 178 8.72 -2.36 -21.71
C ASP A 178 8.90 -1.44 -22.94
N PRO A 179 9.30 -1.97 -24.11
CA PRO A 179 9.50 -1.19 -25.33
C PRO A 179 8.25 -0.42 -25.79
N ALA A 180 7.05 -0.98 -25.60
CA ALA A 180 5.81 -0.35 -26.03
C ALA A 180 5.46 0.88 -25.18
N LEU A 181 5.78 0.83 -23.87
CA LEU A 181 5.60 1.98 -22.98
C LEU A 181 6.59 3.09 -23.29
N ILE A 182 7.83 2.72 -23.64
CA ILE A 182 8.89 3.65 -24.05
C ILE A 182 8.50 4.40 -25.32
N GLU A 183 8.06 3.69 -26.36
CA GLU A 183 7.63 4.30 -27.62
C GLU A 183 6.46 5.28 -27.40
N ALA A 184 5.46 4.86 -26.62
CA ALA A 184 4.34 5.73 -26.24
C ALA A 184 4.81 6.96 -25.45
N GLY A 185 5.79 6.78 -24.55
CA GLY A 185 6.40 7.85 -23.75
C GLY A 185 7.14 8.88 -24.61
N LEU A 186 7.94 8.43 -25.57
CA LEU A 186 8.64 9.27 -26.55
C LEU A 186 7.66 10.14 -27.34
N ALA A 187 6.60 9.53 -27.89
CA ALA A 187 5.57 10.25 -28.62
C ALA A 187 4.84 11.30 -27.77
N LEU A 188 4.60 11.00 -26.48
CA LEU A 188 4.01 11.95 -25.54
C LEU A 188 4.95 13.13 -25.21
N SER A 189 6.23 12.86 -24.94
CA SER A 189 7.23 13.90 -24.67
C SER A 189 7.43 14.82 -25.87
N ALA A 190 7.53 14.26 -27.08
CA ALA A 190 7.68 15.03 -28.31
C ALA A 190 6.49 15.99 -28.55
N ARG A 191 5.25 15.52 -28.31
CA ARG A 191 4.04 16.35 -28.41
C ARG A 191 4.00 17.53 -27.43
N GLN A 192 4.74 17.43 -26.32
CA GLN A 192 4.80 18.45 -25.27
C GLN A 192 6.06 19.31 -25.34
N SER A 193 6.95 19.05 -26.33
CA SER A 193 8.25 19.72 -26.47
C SER A 193 9.10 19.65 -25.21
N ILE A 194 9.02 18.52 -24.48
CA ILE A 194 9.84 18.27 -23.30
C ILE A 194 11.15 17.62 -23.75
N GLU A 195 12.28 18.13 -23.26
CA GLU A 195 13.59 17.52 -23.43
C GLU A 195 13.67 16.22 -22.61
N ALA A 196 13.19 15.12 -23.18
CA ALA A 196 13.10 13.84 -22.51
C ALA A 196 13.84 12.74 -23.26
N ARG A 197 14.70 12.03 -22.55
CA ARG A 197 15.31 10.77 -22.98
C ARG A 197 14.54 9.61 -22.36
N HIS A 198 14.01 8.71 -23.18
CA HIS A 198 13.45 7.44 -22.68
C HIS A 198 14.45 6.32 -22.97
N VAL A 199 14.84 5.59 -21.93
CA VAL A 199 15.89 4.56 -21.99
C VAL A 199 15.28 3.22 -21.64
N GLN A 200 15.47 2.25 -22.53
CA GLN A 200 15.16 0.86 -22.22
C GLN A 200 16.18 0.33 -21.22
N GLN A 201 15.75 0.14 -19.97
CA GLN A 201 16.59 -0.33 -18.88
C GLN A 201 15.77 -1.23 -17.96
N ASP A 202 16.24 -2.46 -17.74
CA ASP A 202 15.84 -3.19 -16.54
C ASP A 202 16.54 -2.56 -15.35
N VAL A 203 15.77 -1.90 -14.50
CA VAL A 203 16.31 -1.16 -13.37
C VAL A 203 16.89 -2.06 -12.28
N MET A 204 16.61 -3.37 -12.30
CA MET A 204 17.21 -4.36 -11.41
C MET A 204 18.52 -4.96 -11.96
N ALA A 205 18.90 -4.62 -13.20
CA ALA A 205 20.13 -5.12 -13.80
C ALA A 205 21.39 -4.49 -13.18
N ASP A 206 22.50 -5.23 -13.21
CA ASP A 206 23.78 -4.82 -12.62
C ASP A 206 24.38 -3.55 -13.25
N ASP A 207 23.91 -3.14 -14.43
CA ASP A 207 24.38 -1.96 -15.13
C ASP A 207 23.47 -0.73 -14.96
N ALA A 208 22.35 -0.85 -14.24
CA ALA A 208 21.38 0.23 -14.05
C ALA A 208 21.99 1.48 -13.40
N TRP A 209 23.06 1.32 -12.59
CA TRP A 209 23.81 2.42 -12.01
C TRP A 209 24.38 3.40 -13.05
N ARG A 210 24.65 2.94 -14.28
CA ARG A 210 25.17 3.76 -15.39
C ARG A 210 24.15 4.79 -15.87
N CYS A 211 22.87 4.60 -15.55
CA CYS A 211 21.80 5.52 -15.88
C CYS A 211 21.63 6.65 -14.86
N LEU A 212 22.31 6.57 -13.70
CA LEU A 212 22.28 7.62 -12.69
C LEU A 212 23.53 8.49 -12.76
N GLN A 213 23.35 9.77 -12.48
CA GLN A 213 24.42 10.76 -12.33
C GLN A 213 24.08 11.65 -11.14
N ALA A 214 25.09 12.26 -10.50
CA ALA A 214 24.91 13.01 -9.26
C ALA A 214 23.95 14.22 -9.40
N GLN A 215 23.84 14.79 -10.60
CA GLN A 215 22.91 15.89 -10.89
C GLN A 215 21.47 15.45 -11.15
N HIS A 216 21.20 14.15 -11.28
CA HIS A 216 19.83 13.67 -11.42
C HIS A 216 19.07 13.80 -10.10
N THR A 217 17.79 14.17 -10.20
CA THR A 217 16.80 14.04 -9.13
C THR A 217 15.89 12.84 -9.45
N PRO A 218 16.21 11.64 -8.94
CA PRO A 218 15.36 10.47 -9.10
C PRO A 218 14.02 10.60 -8.35
N VAL A 219 12.95 10.19 -9.03
CA VAL A 219 11.60 10.10 -8.49
C VAL A 219 10.97 8.74 -8.77
N ALA A 220 10.16 8.25 -7.84
CA ALA A 220 9.43 7.00 -7.98
C ALA A 220 8.08 7.02 -7.26
N LEU A 221 6.98 7.02 -8.01
CA LEU A 221 5.62 6.89 -7.47
C LEU A 221 5.14 5.43 -7.39
N HIS A 222 5.53 4.59 -8.36
CA HIS A 222 5.08 3.20 -8.48
C HIS A 222 6.21 2.19 -8.77
N ALA A 223 7.41 2.47 -8.27
CA ALA A 223 8.48 1.48 -8.24
C ALA A 223 8.21 0.46 -7.13
N CYS A 224 7.59 -0.67 -7.47
CA CYS A 224 7.10 -1.64 -6.48
C CYS A 224 8.20 -2.51 -5.86
N GLY A 225 8.16 -2.70 -4.54
CA GLY A 225 8.99 -3.70 -3.84
C GLY A 225 10.49 -3.45 -4.03
N ASP A 226 11.24 -4.45 -4.51
CA ASP A 226 12.69 -4.31 -4.68
C ASP A 226 13.08 -3.15 -5.62
N LEU A 227 12.19 -2.72 -6.52
CA LEU A 227 12.44 -1.63 -7.46
C LEU A 227 12.71 -0.29 -6.77
N HIS A 228 11.96 0.06 -5.71
CA HIS A 228 12.24 1.29 -4.97
C HIS A 228 13.47 1.16 -4.06
N ILE A 229 13.80 -0.06 -3.60
CA ILE A 229 15.01 -0.33 -2.82
C ILE A 229 16.23 -0.06 -3.69
N GLN A 230 16.24 -0.65 -4.89
CA GLN A 230 17.30 -0.48 -5.88
C GLN A 230 17.53 1.00 -6.23
N LEU A 231 16.45 1.78 -6.40
CA LEU A 231 16.58 3.22 -6.62
C LEU A 231 17.30 3.93 -5.47
N MET A 232 16.89 3.68 -4.22
CA MET A 232 17.47 4.32 -3.05
C MET A 232 18.95 3.95 -2.88
N GLU A 233 19.31 2.68 -3.11
CA GLU A 233 20.70 2.21 -3.05
C GLU A 233 21.57 2.88 -4.13
N LEU A 234 21.15 2.80 -5.39
CA LEU A 234 21.91 3.36 -6.52
C LEU A 234 21.99 4.89 -6.46
N ALA A 235 20.92 5.58 -6.12
CA ALA A 235 20.91 7.04 -6.02
C ALA A 235 21.83 7.52 -4.88
N SER A 236 21.83 6.81 -3.75
CA SER A 236 22.70 7.12 -2.62
C SER A 236 24.18 6.89 -2.96
N GLN A 237 24.50 5.74 -3.57
CA GLN A 237 25.86 5.39 -4.01
C GLN A 237 26.39 6.35 -5.08
N THR A 238 25.54 6.74 -6.04
CA THR A 238 25.87 7.72 -7.08
C THR A 238 26.01 9.15 -6.52
N GLY A 239 25.41 9.40 -5.35
CA GLY A 239 25.40 10.71 -4.72
C GLY A 239 24.47 11.71 -5.38
N CYS A 240 23.30 11.26 -5.85
CA CYS A 240 22.23 12.14 -6.30
C CYS A 240 21.87 13.13 -5.18
N GLN A 241 21.75 14.42 -5.51
CA GLN A 241 21.55 15.47 -4.50
C GLN A 241 20.18 15.38 -3.82
N HIS A 242 19.17 14.94 -4.56
CA HIS A 242 17.80 14.81 -4.09
C HIS A 242 17.21 13.49 -4.56
N MET A 243 16.25 12.94 -3.81
CA MET A 243 15.37 11.87 -4.30
C MET A 243 14.00 11.95 -3.64
N ALA A 244 12.97 11.51 -4.36
CA ALA A 244 11.61 11.40 -3.85
C ALA A 244 11.00 10.04 -4.19
N VAL A 245 10.65 9.26 -3.18
CA VAL A 245 10.22 7.86 -3.36
C VAL A 245 8.95 7.62 -2.57
N ALA A 246 7.91 7.12 -3.22
CA ALA A 246 6.70 6.61 -2.58
C ALA A 246 6.71 5.07 -2.60
N PRO A 247 7.18 4.41 -1.51
CA PRO A 247 7.28 2.96 -1.48
C PRO A 247 5.91 2.29 -1.57
N CYS A 248 5.82 1.20 -2.33
CA CYS A 248 4.58 0.42 -2.43
C CYS A 248 4.86 -1.05 -2.75
N CYS A 249 3.88 -1.93 -2.50
CA CYS A 249 3.95 -3.36 -2.80
C CYS A 249 5.16 -4.07 -2.17
N TYR A 250 5.34 -3.94 -0.85
CA TYR A 250 6.48 -4.48 -0.09
C TYR A 250 6.71 -5.99 -0.26
N ASN A 251 5.66 -6.75 -0.58
CA ASN A 251 5.75 -8.20 -0.84
C ASN A 251 6.32 -8.55 -2.23
N ARG A 252 6.49 -7.59 -3.14
CA ARG A 252 7.14 -7.79 -4.45
C ARG A 252 8.65 -7.76 -4.29
N THR A 253 9.15 -8.75 -3.56
CA THR A 253 10.57 -8.95 -3.30
C THR A 253 11.02 -10.33 -3.77
N ARG A 254 12.27 -10.43 -4.21
CA ARG A 254 12.92 -11.69 -4.60
C ARG A 254 13.20 -12.59 -3.40
N HIS A 255 13.24 -12.04 -2.19
CA HIS A 255 13.59 -12.77 -0.98
C HIS A 255 12.33 -13.37 -0.31
N ASP A 256 12.48 -14.55 0.30
CA ASP A 256 11.41 -15.15 1.09
C ASP A 256 11.15 -14.42 2.41
N HIS A 257 12.14 -13.66 2.88
CA HIS A 257 12.08 -12.81 4.06
C HIS A 257 12.52 -11.39 3.74
N TYR A 258 11.88 -10.42 4.38
CA TYR A 258 12.26 -9.02 4.31
C TYR A 258 13.74 -8.84 4.69
N GLN A 259 14.46 -8.03 3.91
CA GLN A 259 15.84 -7.65 4.17
C GLN A 259 15.83 -6.19 4.65
N PRO A 260 15.94 -5.93 5.96
CA PRO A 260 15.99 -4.56 6.46
C PRO A 260 17.24 -3.83 5.95
N LEU A 261 17.09 -2.55 5.66
CA LEU A 261 18.16 -1.74 5.08
C LEU A 261 18.96 -1.00 6.15
N SER A 262 18.28 -0.36 7.10
CA SER A 262 18.89 0.43 8.15
C SER A 262 19.59 -0.45 9.20
N SER A 263 20.51 0.14 9.94
CA SER A 263 21.18 -0.52 11.05
C SER A 263 20.20 -0.93 12.15
N GLU A 264 19.21 -0.08 12.46
CA GLU A 264 18.14 -0.40 13.43
C GLU A 264 17.22 -1.52 12.94
N GLY A 265 16.81 -1.48 11.67
CA GLY A 265 16.00 -2.52 11.06
C GLY A 265 16.70 -3.88 11.04
N LYS A 266 18.01 -3.91 10.76
CA LYS A 266 18.81 -5.14 10.82
C LYS A 266 18.87 -5.73 12.23
N ALA A 267 18.96 -4.86 13.25
CA ALA A 267 18.97 -5.23 14.66
C ALA A 267 17.60 -5.68 15.20
N SER A 268 16.50 -5.32 14.54
CA SER A 268 15.15 -5.71 14.95
C SER A 268 14.97 -7.24 15.03
N GLY A 269 14.29 -7.68 16.09
CA GLY A 269 13.82 -9.06 16.25
C GLY A 269 12.62 -9.40 15.36
N LEU A 270 11.96 -8.40 14.76
CA LEU A 270 10.81 -8.59 13.88
C LEU A 270 11.28 -9.09 12.51
N LYS A 271 11.27 -10.42 12.32
CA LYS A 271 11.55 -11.05 11.02
C LYS A 271 10.24 -11.33 10.28
N LEU A 272 10.10 -10.71 9.11
CA LEU A 272 8.90 -10.75 8.28
C LEU A 272 9.15 -11.65 7.07
N SER A 273 8.24 -12.59 6.82
CA SER A 273 8.16 -13.33 5.56
C SER A 273 7.57 -12.46 4.45
N ARG A 274 7.82 -12.84 3.20
CA ARG A 274 7.23 -12.20 2.01
C ARG A 274 5.71 -12.15 2.07
N ASP A 275 5.10 -13.16 2.68
CA ASP A 275 3.66 -13.27 2.83
C ASP A 275 3.08 -12.27 3.87
N GLU A 276 3.84 -11.98 4.93
CA GLU A 276 3.51 -10.97 5.95
C GLU A 276 3.68 -9.54 5.42
N LEU A 277 4.61 -9.31 4.49
CA LEU A 277 4.72 -8.04 3.74
C LEU A 277 3.48 -7.74 2.89
N GLY A 278 2.56 -8.70 2.74
CA GLY A 278 1.27 -8.51 2.11
C GLY A 278 0.24 -7.78 2.98
N LEU A 279 0.44 -7.71 4.30
CA LEU A 279 -0.55 -7.12 5.22
C LEU A 279 -0.85 -5.63 4.93
N PRO A 280 0.14 -4.74 4.67
CA PRO A 280 -0.13 -3.36 4.28
C PRO A 280 -0.94 -3.21 2.97
N LEU A 281 -1.01 -4.28 2.16
CA LEU A 281 -1.67 -4.29 0.85
C LEU A 281 -3.10 -4.81 0.91
N SER A 282 -3.59 -5.22 2.10
CA SER A 282 -4.95 -5.74 2.28
C SER A 282 -6.04 -4.67 2.20
N GLU A 283 -5.68 -3.40 2.27
CA GLU A 283 -6.62 -2.27 2.18
C GLU A 283 -7.16 -2.10 0.75
N THR A 284 -8.49 -1.98 0.62
CA THR A 284 -9.19 -1.90 -0.67
C THR A 284 -10.08 -0.67 -0.74
N VAL A 285 -9.74 0.30 -1.60
CA VAL A 285 -10.48 1.58 -1.71
C VAL A 285 -11.26 1.74 -3.04
N THR A 286 -11.17 0.78 -3.98
CA THR A 286 -11.53 1.06 -5.39
C THR A 286 -12.38 0.00 -6.08
N ALA A 287 -12.73 -1.11 -5.42
CA ALA A 287 -13.46 -2.18 -6.08
C ALA A 287 -14.95 -1.83 -6.22
N GLY A 288 -15.46 -1.74 -7.46
CA GLY A 288 -16.89 -1.59 -7.71
C GLY A 288 -17.71 -2.79 -7.22
N ALA A 289 -19.03 -2.63 -7.09
CA ALA A 289 -19.91 -3.67 -6.51
C ALA A 289 -19.85 -5.02 -7.24
N ARG A 290 -19.65 -5.03 -8.56
CA ARG A 290 -19.45 -6.26 -9.34
C ARG A 290 -18.15 -6.97 -8.97
N VAL A 291 -17.06 -6.22 -8.84
CA VAL A 291 -15.73 -6.76 -8.48
C VAL A 291 -15.74 -7.31 -7.05
N ARG A 292 -16.42 -6.63 -6.12
CA ARG A 292 -16.62 -7.12 -4.75
C ARG A 292 -17.36 -8.45 -4.73
N ARG A 293 -18.53 -8.53 -5.37
CA ARG A 293 -19.30 -9.79 -5.48
C ARG A 293 -18.46 -10.93 -6.07
N GLN A 294 -17.74 -10.66 -7.16
CA GLN A 294 -16.89 -11.67 -7.79
C GLN A 294 -15.76 -12.15 -6.85
N ARG A 295 -15.11 -11.24 -6.13
CA ARG A 295 -14.10 -11.56 -5.13
C ARG A 295 -14.68 -12.43 -4.02
N ASP A 296 -15.84 -12.06 -3.50
CA ASP A 296 -16.46 -12.76 -2.38
C ASP A 296 -16.95 -14.14 -2.78
N THR A 297 -17.59 -14.29 -3.95
CA THR A 297 -17.93 -15.60 -4.51
C THR A 297 -16.69 -16.48 -4.69
N SER A 298 -15.59 -15.92 -5.23
CA SER A 298 -14.33 -16.65 -5.40
C SER A 298 -13.77 -17.12 -4.05
N MET A 299 -13.79 -16.26 -3.03
CA MET A 299 -13.28 -16.61 -1.71
C MET A 299 -14.18 -17.60 -0.97
N ALA A 300 -15.49 -17.41 -0.97
CA ALA A 300 -16.45 -18.33 -0.36
C ALA A 300 -16.32 -19.74 -0.95
N ARG A 301 -16.21 -19.86 -2.28
CA ARG A 301 -16.01 -21.14 -2.94
C ARG A 301 -14.70 -21.82 -2.55
N ARG A 302 -13.60 -21.07 -2.48
CA ARG A 302 -12.30 -21.59 -2.00
C ARG A 302 -12.37 -22.03 -0.55
N LEU A 303 -13.08 -21.29 0.30
CA LEU A 303 -13.24 -21.61 1.72
C LEU A 303 -14.11 -22.86 1.92
N GLY A 304 -15.18 -23.03 1.14
CA GLY A 304 -15.94 -24.28 1.15
C GLY A 304 -15.13 -25.47 0.62
N PHE A 305 -14.31 -25.25 -0.42
CA PHE A 305 -13.37 -26.29 -0.90
C PHE A 305 -12.30 -26.61 0.15
N ASP A 306 -11.83 -25.62 0.93
CA ASP A 306 -10.91 -25.85 2.06
C ASP A 306 -11.53 -26.79 3.11
N LEU A 307 -12.83 -26.63 3.42
CA LEU A 307 -13.51 -27.56 4.33
C LEU A 307 -13.58 -28.98 3.75
N LEU A 308 -13.92 -29.10 2.46
CA LEU A 308 -13.97 -30.38 1.76
C LEU A 308 -12.60 -31.07 1.72
N GLN A 309 -11.54 -30.36 1.34
CA GLN A 309 -10.21 -30.97 1.19
C GLN A 309 -9.64 -31.47 2.52
N ARG A 310 -9.91 -30.77 3.64
CA ARG A 310 -9.51 -31.23 4.99
C ARG A 310 -10.19 -32.56 5.32
N ASN A 311 -11.49 -32.66 5.05
CA ASN A 311 -12.26 -33.88 5.26
C ASN A 311 -11.73 -35.04 4.39
N LEU A 312 -11.54 -34.82 3.09
CA LEU A 312 -11.05 -35.84 2.15
C LEU A 312 -9.65 -36.37 2.50
N ARG A 313 -8.82 -35.52 3.12
CA ARG A 313 -7.46 -35.87 3.52
C ARG A 313 -7.37 -36.41 4.95
N GLY A 314 -8.36 -36.10 5.80
CA GLY A 314 -8.27 -36.32 7.25
C GLY A 314 -7.21 -35.46 7.94
N ILE A 315 -6.85 -34.31 7.36
CA ILE A 315 -5.78 -33.43 7.84
C ILE A 315 -6.31 -32.01 7.99
N ASP A 316 -6.11 -31.39 9.16
CA ASP A 316 -6.50 -30.01 9.45
C ASP A 316 -5.46 -28.97 8.99
N ASP A 317 -4.99 -29.12 7.75
CA ASP A 317 -4.03 -28.19 7.13
C ASP A 317 -4.61 -27.58 5.86
N TYR A 318 -4.41 -26.26 5.71
CA TYR A 318 -4.81 -25.54 4.50
C TYR A 318 -4.02 -26.03 3.29
N LEU A 319 -4.73 -26.39 2.22
CA LEU A 319 -4.14 -26.72 0.93
C LEU A 319 -4.30 -25.55 -0.06
N PRO A 320 -3.22 -24.81 -0.40
CA PRO A 320 -3.33 -23.66 -1.28
C PRO A 320 -3.82 -24.03 -2.68
N THR A 321 -4.86 -23.37 -3.19
CA THR A 321 -5.30 -23.48 -4.58
C THR A 321 -4.59 -22.45 -5.47
N PRO A 322 -4.24 -22.77 -6.74
CA PRO A 322 -3.67 -21.79 -7.65
C PRO A 322 -4.66 -20.65 -7.96
N SER A 323 -4.16 -19.59 -8.60
CA SER A 323 -5.02 -18.56 -9.18
C SER A 323 -5.88 -19.17 -10.29
N LEU A 324 -7.19 -19.19 -10.09
CA LEU A 324 -8.15 -19.72 -11.07
C LEU A 324 -8.72 -18.59 -11.93
N PRO A 325 -8.92 -18.83 -13.24
CA PRO A 325 -9.66 -17.91 -14.11
C PRO A 325 -11.05 -17.62 -13.57
N THR A 326 -11.55 -16.41 -13.79
CA THR A 326 -12.87 -15.97 -13.30
C THR A 326 -14.03 -16.81 -13.85
N SER A 327 -13.85 -17.41 -15.04
CA SER A 327 -14.85 -18.31 -15.65
C SER A 327 -15.13 -19.57 -14.82
N TRP A 328 -14.25 -19.95 -13.90
CA TRP A 328 -14.50 -21.05 -12.97
C TRP A 328 -15.62 -20.75 -11.98
N LEU A 329 -15.95 -19.47 -11.78
CA LEU A 329 -17.06 -19.06 -10.90
C LEU A 329 -18.42 -19.34 -11.54
N ASP A 330 -18.47 -19.48 -12.87
CA ASP A 330 -19.70 -19.75 -13.62
C ASP A 330 -20.11 -21.24 -13.57
N ALA A 331 -19.18 -22.12 -13.18
CA ALA A 331 -19.45 -23.55 -13.04
C ALA A 331 -20.34 -23.85 -11.81
N PRO A 332 -21.15 -24.92 -11.85
CA PRO A 332 -21.78 -25.46 -10.65
C PRO A 332 -20.75 -25.75 -9.55
N TYR A 333 -21.13 -25.55 -8.28
CA TYR A 333 -20.18 -25.66 -7.17
C TYR A 333 -19.59 -27.07 -7.01
N ALA A 334 -20.37 -28.11 -7.30
CA ALA A 334 -19.91 -29.50 -7.32
C ALA A 334 -18.78 -29.70 -8.35
N ASP A 335 -18.97 -29.21 -9.58
CA ASP A 335 -17.98 -29.33 -10.66
C ASP A 335 -16.71 -28.55 -10.31
N TYR A 336 -16.86 -27.35 -9.74
CA TYR A 336 -15.75 -26.55 -9.22
C TYR A 336 -14.90 -27.35 -8.21
N CYS A 337 -15.55 -28.01 -7.23
CA CYS A 337 -14.86 -28.81 -6.22
C CYS A 337 -14.22 -30.08 -6.81
N CYS A 338 -14.92 -30.79 -7.70
CA CYS A 338 -14.38 -31.97 -8.37
C CYS A 338 -13.16 -31.64 -9.24
N HIS A 339 -13.20 -30.53 -9.98
CA HIS A 339 -12.06 -30.05 -10.76
C HIS A 339 -10.87 -29.69 -9.88
N LEU A 340 -11.09 -29.01 -8.76
CA LEU A 340 -10.03 -28.70 -7.81
C LEU A 340 -9.47 -29.94 -7.11
N ALA A 341 -10.31 -30.91 -6.73
CA ALA A 341 -9.86 -32.17 -6.17
C ALA A 341 -8.94 -32.91 -7.14
N LYS A 342 -9.33 -33.00 -8.43
CA LYS A 342 -8.49 -33.57 -9.49
C LYS A 342 -7.18 -32.79 -9.67
N LEU A 343 -7.25 -31.47 -9.73
CA LEU A 343 -6.07 -30.60 -9.87
C LEU A 343 -5.09 -30.77 -8.70
N LYS A 344 -5.61 -31.04 -7.50
CA LYS A 344 -4.85 -31.25 -6.27
C LYS A 344 -4.51 -32.71 -5.98
N SER A 345 -4.82 -33.63 -6.90
CA SER A 345 -4.61 -35.07 -6.74
C SER A 345 -5.24 -35.62 -5.44
N LEU A 346 -6.40 -35.09 -5.07
CA LEU A 346 -7.19 -35.57 -3.93
C LEU A 346 -8.10 -36.73 -4.34
N PRO A 347 -8.55 -37.56 -3.38
CA PRO A 347 -9.61 -38.53 -3.61
C PRO A 347 -10.85 -37.88 -4.26
N ALA A 348 -11.58 -38.65 -5.06
CA ALA A 348 -12.82 -38.18 -5.65
C ALA A 348 -13.81 -37.80 -4.52
N PRO A 349 -14.40 -36.59 -4.53
CA PRO A 349 -15.30 -36.16 -3.46
C PRO A 349 -16.51 -37.06 -3.24
N GLY A 350 -16.96 -37.79 -4.27
CA GLY A 350 -18.14 -38.66 -4.18
C GLY A 350 -19.44 -37.88 -3.97
N LYS A 351 -20.42 -38.50 -3.31
CA LYS A 351 -21.69 -37.86 -2.98
C LYS A 351 -21.52 -36.93 -1.78
N GLN A 352 -21.77 -35.65 -1.97
CA GLN A 352 -21.70 -34.63 -0.94
C GLN A 352 -23.02 -33.85 -0.86
N ASP A 353 -23.27 -33.22 0.29
CA ASP A 353 -24.24 -32.14 0.38
C ASP A 353 -23.60 -30.85 -0.13
N TRP A 354 -23.66 -30.68 -1.46
CA TRP A 354 -23.03 -29.55 -2.14
C TRP A 354 -23.60 -28.19 -1.71
N ALA A 355 -24.90 -28.14 -1.40
CA ALA A 355 -25.55 -26.90 -0.97
C ALA A 355 -25.07 -26.51 0.44
N ALA A 356 -24.99 -27.47 1.36
CA ALA A 356 -24.45 -27.23 2.69
C ALA A 356 -22.96 -26.81 2.65
N LEU A 357 -22.14 -27.43 1.81
CA LEU A 357 -20.72 -27.05 1.65
C LEU A 357 -20.56 -25.64 1.06
N GLU A 358 -21.38 -25.26 0.08
CA GLU A 358 -21.34 -23.91 -0.48
C GLU A 358 -21.76 -22.87 0.57
N ALA A 359 -22.82 -23.15 1.34
CA ALA A 359 -23.27 -22.30 2.43
C ALA A 359 -22.21 -22.16 3.53
N ALA A 360 -21.56 -23.26 3.92
CA ALA A 360 -20.47 -23.25 4.89
C ALA A 360 -19.27 -22.43 4.40
N GLY A 361 -19.01 -22.41 3.08
CA GLY A 361 -18.01 -21.53 2.47
C GLY A 361 -18.32 -20.04 2.64
N TRP A 362 -19.59 -19.64 2.51
CA TRP A 362 -20.05 -18.27 2.75
C TRP A 362 -20.02 -17.88 4.23
N GLU A 363 -20.43 -18.77 5.12
CA GLU A 363 -20.33 -18.57 6.57
C GLU A 363 -18.86 -18.40 6.98
N ARG A 364 -17.99 -19.28 6.48
CA ARG A 364 -16.54 -19.19 6.70
C ARG A 364 -15.97 -17.88 6.14
N LEU A 365 -16.47 -17.36 5.02
CA LEU A 365 -16.06 -16.05 4.53
C LEU A 365 -16.42 -14.92 5.51
N ALA A 366 -17.60 -14.95 6.11
CA ALA A 366 -17.99 -13.99 7.14
C ALA A 366 -17.06 -14.06 8.37
N HIS A 367 -16.74 -15.27 8.84
CA HIS A 367 -15.76 -15.48 9.92
C HIS A 367 -14.39 -14.91 9.54
N VAL A 368 -13.88 -15.27 8.36
CA VAL A 368 -12.58 -14.80 7.87
C VAL A 368 -12.54 -13.28 7.86
N ARG A 369 -13.53 -12.61 7.28
CA ARG A 369 -13.53 -11.15 7.16
C ARG A 369 -13.61 -10.43 8.50
N ASN A 370 -14.40 -10.95 9.45
CA ASN A 370 -14.46 -10.34 10.77
C ASN A 370 -13.17 -10.59 11.57
N LEU A 371 -12.63 -11.81 11.56
CA LEU A 371 -11.37 -12.12 12.24
C LEU A 371 -10.18 -11.35 11.61
N GLU A 372 -10.22 -11.04 10.32
CA GLU A 372 -9.23 -10.19 9.65
C GLU A 372 -9.21 -8.75 10.17
N LEU A 373 -10.27 -8.25 10.82
CA LEU A 373 -10.28 -6.90 11.38
C LEU A 373 -9.19 -6.71 12.45
N VAL A 374 -8.86 -7.76 13.22
CA VAL A 374 -7.81 -7.72 14.24
C VAL A 374 -6.45 -7.43 13.62
N ARG A 375 -6.03 -8.22 12.62
CA ARG A 375 -4.76 -7.99 11.91
C ARG A 375 -4.76 -6.67 11.15
N ASN A 376 -5.91 -6.20 10.68
CA ASN A 376 -6.01 -4.98 9.91
C ASN A 376 -5.74 -3.73 10.76
N LEU A 377 -5.82 -3.81 12.10
CA LEU A 377 -5.34 -2.75 12.99
C LEU A 377 -3.84 -2.47 12.80
N PHE A 378 -3.06 -3.49 12.45
CA PHE A 378 -1.59 -3.40 12.35
C PHE A 378 -1.09 -3.05 10.96
N ARG A 379 -1.97 -2.96 9.95
CA ARG A 379 -1.55 -2.80 8.55
C ARG A 379 -0.77 -1.51 8.31
N ARG A 380 -1.23 -0.41 8.91
CA ARG A 380 -0.58 0.90 8.78
C ARG A 380 0.68 0.98 9.63
N ALA A 381 0.66 0.44 10.85
CA ALA A 381 1.84 0.39 11.70
C ALA A 381 2.99 -0.36 10.99
N LEU A 382 2.68 -1.49 10.37
CA LEU A 382 3.65 -2.26 9.60
C LEU A 382 4.14 -1.51 8.35
N GLU A 383 3.25 -0.78 7.66
CA GLU A 383 3.66 0.08 6.55
C GLU A 383 4.63 1.17 6.99
N VAL A 384 4.32 1.90 8.06
CA VAL A 384 5.17 2.97 8.58
C VAL A 384 6.51 2.39 9.05
N TRP A 385 6.52 1.24 9.72
CA TRP A 385 7.75 0.54 10.10
C TRP A 385 8.64 0.24 8.88
N LEU A 386 8.06 -0.27 7.80
CA LEU A 386 8.76 -0.55 6.54
C LEU A 386 9.31 0.73 5.89
N VAL A 387 8.53 1.81 5.88
CA VAL A 387 8.97 3.10 5.32
C VAL A 387 10.07 3.73 6.15
N LEU A 388 9.99 3.66 7.49
CA LEU A 388 10.99 4.22 8.38
C LEU A 388 12.32 3.47 8.31
N ASP A 389 12.32 2.14 8.14
CA ASP A 389 13.57 1.39 7.87
C ASP A 389 14.28 1.90 6.61
N ARG A 390 13.52 2.21 5.55
CA ARG A 390 14.08 2.78 4.31
C ARG A 390 14.56 4.21 4.49
N ALA A 391 13.79 5.03 5.20
CA ALA A 391 14.13 6.41 5.49
C ALA A 391 15.41 6.52 6.33
N MET A 392 15.53 5.70 7.38
CA MET A 392 16.73 5.62 8.21
C MET A 392 17.94 5.11 7.42
N TYR A 393 17.76 4.13 6.52
CA TYR A 393 18.86 3.74 5.62
C TYR A 393 19.35 4.91 4.77
N VAL A 394 18.45 5.68 4.15
CA VAL A 394 18.82 6.85 3.34
C VAL A 394 19.49 7.92 4.22
N GLN A 395 19.02 8.12 5.45
CA GLN A 395 19.66 8.98 6.44
C GLN A 395 21.10 8.53 6.75
N GLU A 396 21.32 7.22 6.96
CA GLU A 396 22.64 6.62 7.17
C GLU A 396 23.58 6.83 5.97
N GLN A 397 23.04 7.07 4.76
CA GLN A 397 23.83 7.43 3.57
C GLN A 397 24.20 8.94 3.48
N GLY A 398 23.95 9.73 4.52
CA GLY A 398 24.31 11.15 4.57
C GLY A 398 23.26 12.07 3.94
N TYR A 399 21.98 11.70 4.04
CA TYR A 399 20.87 12.55 3.61
C TYR A 399 20.12 13.09 4.83
N ARG A 400 19.56 14.29 4.68
CA ARG A 400 18.41 14.72 5.48
C ARG A 400 17.16 14.14 4.88
N VAL A 401 16.32 13.54 5.72
CA VAL A 401 15.14 12.78 5.30
C VAL A 401 13.89 13.32 5.98
N SER A 402 12.83 13.46 5.18
CA SER A 402 11.48 13.75 5.64
C SER A 402 10.53 12.65 5.15
N VAL A 403 9.65 12.19 6.03
CA VAL A 403 8.60 11.22 5.72
C VAL A 403 7.25 11.81 6.09
N GLY A 404 6.31 11.77 5.15
CA GLY A 404 4.94 12.20 5.41
C GLY A 404 3.95 11.64 4.40
N THR A 405 2.66 11.91 4.62
CA THR A 405 1.65 11.58 3.62
C THR A 405 1.70 12.59 2.46
N PHE A 406 1.43 12.12 1.24
CA PHE A 406 1.37 12.98 0.04
C PHE A 406 -0.03 13.10 -0.57
N CYS A 407 -1.02 12.41 0.00
CA CYS A 407 -2.42 12.46 -0.40
C CYS A 407 -3.31 11.73 0.61
N GLU A 408 -4.63 11.86 0.47
CA GLU A 408 -5.59 11.05 1.23
C GLU A 408 -5.52 9.55 0.86
N SER A 409 -5.74 8.69 1.85
CA SER A 409 -5.69 7.22 1.68
C SER A 409 -6.74 6.66 0.69
N GLN A 410 -7.82 7.40 0.45
CA GLN A 410 -8.87 7.05 -0.52
C GLN A 410 -8.36 7.09 -1.97
N LEU A 411 -7.34 7.91 -2.23
CA LEU A 411 -6.70 8.01 -3.53
C LEU A 411 -5.74 6.84 -3.75
N THR A 412 -4.86 6.60 -2.77
CA THR A 412 -4.01 5.41 -2.64
C THR A 412 -3.76 5.15 -1.15
N PRO A 413 -4.00 3.94 -0.62
CA PRO A 413 -3.71 3.67 0.79
C PRO A 413 -2.22 3.76 1.11
N ARG A 414 -1.38 3.43 0.12
CA ARG A 414 0.08 3.57 0.19
C ARG A 414 0.41 5.00 -0.22
N ASN A 415 0.22 5.92 0.72
CA ASN A 415 0.31 7.37 0.53
C ASN A 415 1.51 8.00 1.25
N LEU A 416 2.50 7.22 1.65
CA LEU A 416 3.72 7.73 2.27
C LEU A 416 4.76 8.10 1.21
N LEU A 417 5.46 9.21 1.43
CA LEU A 417 6.52 9.73 0.60
C LEU A 417 7.77 9.98 1.44
N ILE A 418 8.91 9.46 0.96
CA ILE A 418 10.24 9.74 1.48
C ILE A 418 10.84 10.83 0.59
N LEU A 419 11.17 11.97 1.18
CA LEU A 419 11.96 13.03 0.57
C LEU A 419 13.35 13.01 1.20
N ALA A 420 14.40 13.03 0.38
CA ALA A 420 15.76 13.04 0.86
C ALA A 420 16.61 14.07 0.11
N ARG A 421 17.46 14.79 0.87
CA ARG A 421 18.42 15.78 0.36
C ARG A 421 19.80 15.52 0.96
N LYS A 422 20.82 15.39 0.11
CA LYS A 422 22.19 15.14 0.55
C LYS A 422 22.72 16.33 1.38
N THR A 423 23.41 16.03 2.49
CA THR A 423 23.98 17.06 3.38
C THR A 423 25.28 17.64 2.88
#